data_AF-A0AA38CPS5-F1
#
_entry.id   AF-A0AA38CPS5-F1
#
_cell.length_a   1.000
_cell.length_b   1.000
_cell.length_c   1.000
_cell.angle_alpha   90.00
_cell.angle_beta   90.00
_cell.angle_gamma   90.00
#
_symmetry.space_group_name_H-M   'P 1'
#
loop_
_entity.id
_entity.type
_entity.pdbx_description
1 polymer ?
#
loop_
_entity_poly.entity_id
_entity_poly.type
_entity_poly.pdbx_seq_one_letter_code
_entity_poly.pdbx_strand_id
1 'polypeptide(L)'
;HVKLGYHYLIRNALYFFVVPLLLVLFSAEVGTLRRNNLWSSWEKPTFDVVSLLSVSGLVGCIACVYYICSPRAIYLVEFSCYKPSDEFRVTRDYFMSHSRDSGLFDDNNLEFQRKILERSGIGEHSYFPGAILASPPRLTMKEARAEAEMVMFGALDELFEKSRVRPKDIGILV
;
A
#
# COMPACT_ATOMS: atom_id res chain seq x y z
N HIS A 1 11.58 16.38 0.27
CA HIS A 1 11.17 17.14 -0.94
C HIS A 1 11.26 16.35 -2.24
N VAL A 2 12.38 15.67 -2.57
CA VAL A 2 12.55 14.96 -3.87
C VAL A 2 11.58 13.78 -4.07
N LYS A 3 11.33 12.95 -3.04
CA LYS A 3 10.37 11.82 -3.12
C LYS A 3 8.94 12.26 -3.45
N LEU A 4 8.50 13.40 -2.91
CA LEU A 4 7.14 13.91 -3.14
C LEU A 4 6.97 14.41 -4.59
N GLY A 5 8.00 15.09 -5.12
CA GLY A 5 8.04 15.51 -6.52
C GLY A 5 7.98 14.32 -7.48
N TYR A 6 8.79 13.28 -7.25
CA TYR A 6 8.76 12.05 -8.05
C TYR A 6 7.41 11.35 -8.01
N HIS A 7 6.81 11.24 -6.82
CA HIS A 7 5.49 10.63 -6.68
C HIS A 7 4.44 11.40 -7.48
N TYR A 8 4.46 12.75 -7.44
CA TYR A 8 3.53 13.58 -8.20
C TYR A 8 3.75 13.50 -9.71
N LEU A 9 5.01 13.45 -10.13
CA LEU A 9 5.40 13.36 -11.53
C LEU A 9 5.01 12.01 -12.11
N ILE A 10 5.32 10.89 -11.44
CA ILE A 10 4.93 9.54 -11.88
C ILE A 10 3.40 9.41 -11.91
N ARG A 11 2.73 9.89 -10.87
CA ARG A 11 1.28 9.80 -10.73
C ARG A 11 0.51 10.58 -11.81
N ASN A 12 1.08 11.69 -12.30
CA ASN A 12 0.45 12.55 -13.31
C ASN A 12 1.22 12.56 -14.65
N ALA A 13 2.19 11.67 -14.85
CA ALA A 13 3.08 11.69 -16.02
C ALA A 13 2.28 11.63 -17.32
N LEU A 14 1.26 10.77 -17.36
CA LEU A 14 0.34 10.65 -18.49
C LEU A 14 -0.34 11.98 -18.84
N TYR A 15 -0.73 12.80 -17.86
CA TYR A 15 -1.31 14.12 -18.12
C TYR A 15 -0.32 15.09 -18.75
N PHE A 16 0.93 15.08 -18.27
CA PHE A 16 1.97 15.94 -18.81
C PHE A 16 2.25 15.66 -20.30
N PHE A 17 2.03 14.44 -20.79
CA PHE A 17 2.22 14.11 -22.21
C PHE A 17 0.93 14.22 -23.04
N VAL A 18 -0.21 13.77 -22.52
CA VAL A 18 -1.47 13.69 -23.30
C VAL A 18 -2.12 15.06 -23.50
N VAL A 19 -2.11 15.94 -22.50
CA VAL A 19 -2.75 17.27 -22.62
C VAL A 19 -2.07 18.15 -23.66
N PRO A 20 -0.73 18.32 -23.68
CA PRO A 20 -0.05 19.08 -24.72
C PRO A 20 -0.24 18.48 -26.12
N LEU A 21 -0.26 17.15 -26.22
CA LEU A 21 -0.49 16.47 -27.50
C LEU A 21 -1.89 16.77 -28.06
N LEU A 22 -2.92 16.72 -27.22
CA LEU A 22 -4.28 17.11 -27.61
C LEU A 22 -4.37 18.58 -28.04
N LEU A 23 -3.67 19.48 -27.34
CA LEU A 23 -3.61 20.90 -27.70
C LEU A 23 -2.93 21.13 -29.07
N VAL A 24 -1.83 20.42 -29.34
CA VAL A 24 -1.11 20.51 -30.62
C VAL A 24 -1.99 20.00 -31.76
N LEU A 25 -2.59 18.82 -31.61
CA LEU A 25 -3.49 18.24 -32.62
C LEU A 25 -4.69 19.15 -32.90
N PHE A 26 -5.28 19.72 -31.83
CA PHE A 26 -6.38 20.66 -31.97
C PHE A 26 -5.97 21.95 -32.69
N SER A 27 -4.80 22.50 -32.37
CA SER A 27 -4.30 23.71 -33.04
C SER A 27 -4.04 23.49 -34.53
N ALA A 28 -3.62 22.29 -34.92
CA ALA A 28 -3.41 21.90 -36.31
C ALA A 28 -4.73 21.79 -37.07
N GLU A 29 -5.75 21.14 -36.49
CA GLU A 29 -7.09 21.02 -37.09
C GLU A 29 -7.82 22.37 -37.20
N VAL A 30 -7.78 23.19 -36.15
CA VAL A 30 -8.33 24.56 -36.22
C VAL A 30 -7.58 25.40 -37.25
N GLY A 31 -6.25 25.23 -37.35
CA GLY A 31 -5.42 25.94 -38.32
C GLY A 31 -5.73 25.58 -39.78
N THR A 32 -6.13 24.32 -40.06
CA THR A 32 -6.52 23.87 -41.41
C THR A 32 -7.96 24.28 -41.76
N LEU A 33 -8.91 24.09 -40.83
CA LEU A 33 -10.30 24.54 -40.98
C LEU A 33 -10.40 26.06 -41.18
N ARG A 34 -9.64 26.83 -40.39
CA ARG A 34 -9.56 28.29 -40.52
C ARG A 34 -8.94 28.71 -41.84
N ARG A 35 -7.92 28.02 -42.36
CA ARG A 35 -7.30 28.35 -43.65
C ARG A 35 -8.25 28.18 -44.83
N ASN A 36 -9.11 27.16 -44.78
CA ASN A 36 -10.11 26.90 -45.82
C ASN A 36 -11.28 27.90 -45.78
N ASN A 37 -11.69 28.35 -44.58
CA ASN A 37 -12.82 29.27 -44.39
C ASN A 37 -12.43 30.77 -44.36
N LEU A 38 -11.12 31.09 -44.32
CA LEU A 38 -10.61 32.47 -44.23
C LEU A 38 -10.82 33.29 -45.52
N TRP A 39 -10.91 32.64 -46.68
CA TRP A 39 -11.10 33.34 -47.96
C TRP A 39 -12.49 33.98 -48.10
N SER A 40 -13.51 33.53 -47.36
CA SER A 40 -14.90 34.02 -47.47
C SER A 40 -15.39 34.85 -46.27
N SER A 41 -14.62 34.95 -45.19
CA SER A 41 -15.14 35.40 -43.88
C SER A 41 -14.60 36.76 -43.39
N TRP A 42 -13.87 37.50 -44.23
CA TRP A 42 -13.24 38.78 -43.85
C TRP A 42 -14.23 39.92 -43.54
N GLU A 43 -15.54 39.74 -43.71
CA GLU A 43 -16.52 40.82 -43.55
C GLU A 43 -17.38 40.78 -42.27
N LYS A 44 -17.37 39.74 -41.44
CA LYS A 44 -18.24 39.69 -40.24
C LYS A 44 -17.59 39.06 -39.00
N PRO A 45 -17.54 39.76 -37.85
CA PRO A 45 -17.06 39.18 -36.60
C PRO A 45 -18.22 38.46 -35.90
N THR A 46 -18.63 37.31 -36.43
CA THR A 46 -19.58 36.44 -35.74
C THR A 46 -18.83 35.25 -35.17
N PHE A 47 -18.96 35.02 -33.87
CA PHE A 47 -18.49 33.80 -33.22
C PHE A 47 -19.01 32.59 -34.00
N ASP A 48 -18.10 31.90 -34.68
CA ASP A 48 -18.43 30.77 -35.54
C ASP A 48 -18.83 29.57 -34.67
N VAL A 49 -20.02 29.02 -34.91
CA VAL A 49 -20.57 27.87 -34.19
C VAL A 49 -19.61 26.68 -34.25
N VAL A 50 -18.85 26.55 -35.36
CA VAL A 50 -17.81 25.54 -35.54
C VAL A 50 -16.67 25.70 -34.54
N SER A 51 -16.27 26.94 -34.23
CA SER A 51 -15.22 27.23 -33.25
C SER A 51 -15.68 26.94 -31.81
N LEU A 52 -16.97 27.14 -31.51
CA LEU A 52 -17.54 26.80 -30.21
C LEU A 52 -17.66 25.29 -30.01
N LEU A 53 -18.12 24.56 -31.03
CA LEU A 53 -18.23 23.10 -31.01
C LEU A 53 -16.85 22.43 -30.90
N SER A 54 -15.83 22.97 -31.56
CA SER A 54 -14.48 22.42 -31.49
C SER A 54 -13.86 22.60 -30.09
N VAL A 55 -13.96 23.81 -29.49
CA VAL A 55 -13.44 24.07 -28.14
C VAL A 55 -14.15 23.23 -27.08
N SER A 56 -15.48 23.12 -27.15
CA SER A 56 -16.23 22.26 -26.22
C SER A 56 -15.86 20.79 -26.37
N GLY A 57 -15.66 20.30 -27.59
CA GLY A 57 -15.13 18.96 -27.86
C GLY A 57 -13.75 18.72 -27.25
N LEU A 58 -12.82 19.67 -27.39
CA LEU A 58 -11.49 19.58 -26.79
C LEU A 58 -11.55 19.52 -25.26
N VAL A 59 -12.32 20.41 -24.64
CA VAL A 59 -12.50 20.42 -23.18
C VAL A 59 -13.10 19.09 -22.71
N GLY A 60 -14.09 18.55 -23.43
CA GLY A 60 -14.65 17.23 -23.19
C GLY A 60 -13.60 16.11 -23.28
N CYS A 61 -12.77 16.11 -24.32
CA CYS A 61 -11.69 15.12 -24.49
C CYS A 61 -10.67 15.19 -23.35
N ILE A 62 -10.24 16.39 -22.96
CA ILE A 62 -9.31 16.60 -21.84
C ILE A 62 -9.94 16.10 -20.53
N ALA A 63 -11.20 16.41 -20.28
CA ALA A 63 -11.92 15.94 -19.08
C ALA A 63 -12.06 14.41 -19.07
N CYS A 64 -12.42 13.78 -20.19
CA CYS A 64 -12.49 12.32 -20.29
C CYS A 64 -11.15 11.65 -20.02
N VAL A 65 -10.05 12.15 -20.60
CA VAL A 65 -8.70 11.67 -20.31
C VAL A 65 -8.38 11.86 -18.83
N TYR A 66 -8.76 13.00 -18.24
CA TYR A 66 -8.60 13.25 -16.81
C TYR A 66 -9.37 12.29 -15.91
N TYR A 67 -10.58 11.87 -16.27
CA TYR A 67 -11.30 10.89 -15.45
C TYR A 67 -10.75 9.46 -15.63
N ILE A 68 -10.38 9.07 -16.85
CA ILE A 68 -9.94 7.70 -17.15
C ILE A 68 -8.51 7.45 -16.67
N CYS A 69 -7.61 8.42 -16.83
CA CYS A 69 -6.21 8.28 -16.45
C CYS A 69 -5.93 8.64 -14.99
N SER A 70 -6.95 9.06 -14.22
CA SER A 70 -6.72 9.49 -12.85
C SER A 70 -6.34 8.31 -11.97
N PRO A 71 -5.28 8.43 -11.17
CA PRO A 71 -4.88 7.40 -10.23
C PRO A 71 -6.05 7.12 -9.27
N ARG A 72 -6.45 5.85 -9.18
CA ARG A 72 -7.46 5.45 -8.19
C ARG A 72 -6.82 5.42 -6.81
N ALA A 73 -7.50 6.03 -5.84
CA ALA A 73 -7.06 5.95 -4.46
C ALA A 73 -7.13 4.50 -3.96
N ILE A 74 -6.10 4.09 -3.23
CA ILE A 74 -6.03 2.78 -2.56
C ILE A 74 -6.37 3.02 -1.11
N TYR A 75 -7.33 2.24 -0.61
CA TYR A 75 -7.84 2.37 0.75
C TYR A 75 -7.51 1.12 1.55
N LEU A 76 -7.13 1.31 2.81
CA LEU A 76 -7.14 0.24 3.79
C LEU A 76 -8.59 0.01 4.19
N VAL A 77 -9.14 -1.14 3.81
CA VAL A 77 -10.54 -1.48 4.12
C VAL A 77 -10.66 -1.99 5.54
N GLU A 78 -9.79 -2.93 5.93
CA GLU A 78 -9.80 -3.53 7.26
C GLU A 78 -8.39 -3.91 7.71
N PHE A 79 -8.22 -4.09 9.02
CA PHE A 79 -6.97 -4.48 9.67
C PHE A 79 -7.22 -5.42 10.85
N SER A 80 -6.39 -6.46 10.98
CA SER A 80 -6.37 -7.36 12.12
C SER A 80 -4.93 -7.70 12.49
N CYS A 81 -4.71 -7.97 13.78
CA CYS A 81 -3.50 -8.58 14.30
C CYS A 81 -3.89 -9.73 15.21
N TYR A 82 -3.28 -10.88 14.99
CA TYR A 82 -3.47 -12.02 15.87
C TYR A 82 -2.93 -11.73 17.27
N LYS A 83 -3.75 -11.99 18.29
CA LYS A 83 -3.36 -11.99 19.70
C LYS A 83 -3.36 -13.44 20.20
N PRO A 84 -2.20 -14.00 20.58
CA PRO A 84 -2.13 -15.35 21.13
C PRO A 84 -2.88 -15.49 22.45
N SER A 85 -3.19 -16.74 22.81
CA SER A 85 -3.69 -17.10 24.14
C SER A 85 -2.69 -16.75 25.24
N ASP A 86 -3.18 -16.49 26.46
CA ASP A 86 -2.35 -16.15 27.62
C ASP A 86 -1.41 -17.30 28.05
N GLU A 87 -1.58 -18.51 27.53
CA GLU A 87 -0.61 -19.61 27.70
C GLU A 87 0.76 -19.32 27.06
N PHE A 88 0.80 -18.43 26.06
CA PHE A 88 2.04 -18.00 25.41
C PHE A 88 2.62 -16.73 26.05
N ARG A 89 1.96 -16.17 27.06
CA ARG A 89 2.38 -14.92 27.72
C ARG A 89 3.55 -15.19 28.66
N VAL A 90 4.55 -14.34 28.59
CA VAL A 90 5.83 -14.52 29.28
C VAL A 90 6.22 -13.24 30.01
N THR A 91 6.60 -13.39 31.27
CA THR A 91 7.26 -12.32 32.05
C THR A 91 8.76 -12.30 31.75
N ARG A 92 9.40 -11.17 32.00
CA ARG A 92 10.85 -11.04 31.77
C ARG A 92 11.65 -11.97 32.66
N ASP A 93 11.20 -12.16 33.90
CA ASP A 93 11.82 -13.09 34.84
C ASP A 93 11.70 -14.54 34.36
N TYR A 94 10.52 -14.95 33.89
CA TYR A 94 10.32 -16.30 33.34
C TYR A 94 11.19 -16.53 32.11
N PHE A 95 11.29 -15.54 31.21
CA PHE A 95 12.19 -15.64 30.06
C PHE A 95 13.64 -15.82 30.51
N MET A 96 14.11 -15.02 31.47
CA MET A 96 15.50 -15.09 31.94
C MET A 96 15.82 -16.39 32.67
N SER A 97 14.88 -16.93 33.46
CA SER A 97 15.06 -18.25 34.08
C SER A 97 15.09 -19.35 33.02
N HIS A 98 14.16 -19.32 32.07
CA HIS A 98 14.10 -20.33 31.01
C HIS A 98 15.34 -20.30 30.10
N SER A 99 15.85 -19.12 29.77
CA SER A 99 17.12 -18.97 29.04
C SER A 99 18.28 -19.58 29.80
N ARG A 100 18.39 -19.37 31.12
CA ARG A 100 19.43 -19.98 31.95
C ARG A 100 19.29 -21.50 31.99
N ASP A 101 18.07 -21.99 32.22
CA ASP A 101 17.77 -23.43 32.34
C ASP A 101 17.95 -24.19 31.02
N SER A 102 17.86 -23.50 29.88
CA SER A 102 18.12 -24.10 28.56
C SER A 102 19.55 -24.63 28.40
N GLY A 103 20.51 -24.10 29.17
CA GLY A 103 21.93 -24.45 29.06
C GLY A 103 22.60 -23.99 27.76
N LEU A 104 21.91 -23.20 26.92
CA LEU A 104 22.41 -22.75 25.61
C LEU A 104 23.25 -21.46 25.69
N PHE A 105 23.23 -20.76 26.82
CA PHE A 105 23.81 -19.43 26.98
C PHE A 105 24.80 -19.40 28.15
N ASP A 106 25.93 -18.72 27.93
CA ASP A 106 26.86 -18.40 29.02
C ASP A 106 26.39 -17.17 29.82
N ASP A 107 27.04 -16.89 30.95
CA ASP A 107 26.66 -15.76 31.82
C ASP A 107 26.79 -14.39 31.12
N ASN A 108 27.71 -14.24 30.17
CA ASN A 108 27.86 -12.99 29.40
C ASN A 108 26.68 -12.81 28.43
N ASN A 109 26.24 -13.89 27.78
CA ASN A 109 25.07 -13.90 26.91
C ASN A 109 23.80 -13.60 27.69
N LEU A 110 23.63 -14.20 28.87
CA LEU A 110 22.47 -13.96 29.75
C LEU A 110 22.42 -12.50 30.23
N GLU A 111 23.56 -11.93 30.63
CA GLU A 111 23.65 -10.53 31.03
C GLU A 111 23.35 -9.57 29.86
N PHE A 112 23.76 -9.94 28.64
CA PHE A 112 23.42 -9.20 27.44
C PHE A 112 21.92 -9.28 27.11
N GLN A 113 21.31 -10.45 27.19
CA GLN A 113 19.86 -10.63 27.00
C GLN A 113 19.06 -9.82 28.03
N ARG A 114 19.47 -9.83 29.31
CA ARG A 114 18.85 -9.03 30.37
C ARG A 114 18.87 -7.53 30.04
N LYS A 115 20.01 -7.00 29.60
CA LYS A 115 20.15 -5.60 29.18
C LYS A 115 19.26 -5.25 27.99
N ILE A 116 19.08 -6.17 27.03
CA ILE A 116 18.14 -5.99 25.91
C ILE A 116 16.71 -5.92 26.43
N LEU A 117 16.28 -6.85 27.29
CA LEU A 117 14.93 -6.83 27.85
C LEU A 117 14.63 -5.53 28.61
N GLU A 118 15.61 -5.03 29.37
CA GLU A 118 15.49 -3.77 30.12
C GLU A 118 15.35 -2.52 29.25
N ARG A 119 15.86 -2.56 28.00
CA ARG A 119 15.95 -1.38 27.14
C ARG A 119 15.08 -1.45 25.88
N SER A 120 14.52 -2.61 25.57
CA SER A 120 13.74 -2.87 24.35
C SER A 120 12.33 -2.27 24.35
N GLY A 121 11.82 -1.87 25.52
CA GLY A 121 10.42 -1.44 25.67
C GLY A 121 9.40 -2.59 25.67
N ILE A 122 9.87 -3.85 25.75
CA ILE A 122 9.03 -5.04 25.89
C ILE A 122 8.50 -5.12 27.32
N GLY A 123 7.18 -5.19 27.47
CA GLY A 123 6.51 -5.27 28.78
C GLY A 123 6.42 -6.69 29.33
N GLU A 124 5.91 -6.82 30.56
CA GLU A 124 5.73 -8.11 31.26
C GLU A 124 4.61 -8.99 30.71
N HIS A 125 3.96 -8.57 29.62
CA HIS A 125 2.75 -9.15 29.07
C HIS A 125 2.88 -9.45 27.59
N SER A 126 4.11 -9.72 27.16
CA SER A 126 4.45 -10.10 25.80
C SER A 126 4.31 -11.60 25.61
N TYR A 127 4.12 -12.02 24.36
CA TYR A 127 3.93 -13.41 23.98
C TYR A 127 5.22 -13.97 23.37
N PHE A 128 5.48 -15.25 23.59
CA PHE A 128 6.68 -15.91 23.08
C PHE A 128 6.35 -17.28 22.44
N PRO A 129 7.10 -17.72 21.42
CA PRO A 129 6.85 -19.00 20.77
C PRO A 129 6.82 -20.18 21.73
N GLY A 130 5.74 -20.94 21.76
CA GLY A 130 5.61 -22.12 22.63
C GLY A 130 6.69 -23.18 22.39
N ALA A 131 7.21 -23.26 21.16
CA ALA A 131 8.31 -24.15 20.82
C ALA A 131 9.62 -23.78 21.54
N ILE A 132 9.86 -22.49 21.78
CA ILE A 132 11.03 -22.01 22.53
C ILE A 132 10.79 -22.14 24.04
N LEU A 133 9.55 -21.94 24.49
CA LEU A 133 9.17 -22.14 25.90
C LEU A 133 9.16 -23.60 26.35
N ALA A 134 9.26 -24.56 25.43
CA ALA A 134 9.40 -25.97 25.75
C ALA A 134 10.73 -26.25 26.48
N SER A 135 10.75 -27.27 27.35
CA SER A 135 11.96 -27.75 28.02
C SER A 135 12.20 -29.23 27.68
N PRO A 136 13.21 -29.58 26.86
CA PRO A 136 14.12 -28.66 26.15
C PRO A 136 13.43 -27.94 24.97
N PRO A 137 13.98 -26.79 24.50
CA PRO A 137 13.45 -26.05 23.36
C PRO A 137 13.37 -26.88 22.07
N ARG A 138 12.28 -26.71 21.30
CA ARG A 138 12.01 -27.46 20.05
C ARG A 138 12.18 -26.57 18.83
N LEU A 139 13.43 -26.31 18.45
CA LEU A 139 13.79 -25.38 17.37
C LEU A 139 13.77 -26.06 15.99
N THR A 140 12.60 -26.50 15.52
CA THR A 140 12.46 -27.19 14.23
C THR A 140 11.63 -26.38 13.24
N MET A 141 11.86 -26.61 11.94
CA MET A 141 11.04 -26.00 10.88
C MET A 141 9.55 -26.37 10.98
N LYS A 142 9.24 -27.52 11.56
CA LYS A 142 7.86 -27.96 11.79
C LYS A 142 7.16 -27.05 12.81
N GLU A 143 7.80 -26.80 13.95
CA GLU A 143 7.25 -25.93 15.00
C GLU A 143 7.16 -24.47 14.53
N ALA A 144 8.18 -23.98 13.81
CA ALA A 144 8.15 -22.64 13.23
C ALA A 144 7.00 -22.47 12.21
N ARG A 145 6.73 -23.49 11.38
CA ARG A 145 5.58 -23.48 10.47
C ARG A 145 4.25 -23.48 11.22
N ALA A 146 4.12 -24.30 12.27
CA ALA A 146 2.90 -24.35 13.07
C ALA A 146 2.58 -23.00 13.72
N GLU A 147 3.59 -22.30 14.25
CA GLU A 147 3.42 -20.94 14.77
C GLU A 147 3.03 -19.94 13.67
N ALA A 148 3.71 -19.97 12.52
CA ALA A 148 3.39 -19.11 11.40
C ALA A 148 1.94 -19.31 10.91
N GLU A 149 1.49 -20.56 10.77
CA GLU A 149 0.12 -20.90 10.42
C GLU A 149 -0.88 -20.36 11.46
N MET A 150 -0.61 -20.57 12.75
CA MET A 150 -1.46 -20.05 13.83
C MET A 150 -1.61 -18.52 13.78
N VAL A 151 -0.49 -17.80 13.63
CA VAL A 151 -0.50 -16.33 13.62
C VAL A 151 -1.14 -15.78 12.34
N MET A 152 -0.76 -16.32 11.17
CA MET A 152 -1.27 -15.85 9.88
C MET A 152 -2.76 -16.16 9.72
N PHE A 153 -3.18 -17.41 9.96
CA PHE A 153 -4.59 -17.77 9.82
C PHE A 153 -5.44 -17.11 10.91
N GLY A 154 -4.96 -17.01 12.15
CA GLY A 154 -5.67 -16.30 13.20
C GLY A 154 -5.92 -14.84 12.86
N ALA A 155 -4.96 -14.13 12.24
CA ALA A 155 -5.16 -12.76 11.77
C ALA A 155 -6.11 -12.69 10.56
N LEU A 156 -6.02 -13.64 9.63
CA LEU A 156 -6.88 -13.69 8.44
C LEU A 156 -8.33 -13.99 8.81
N ASP A 157 -8.58 -14.90 9.74
CA ASP A 157 -9.93 -15.27 10.18
C ASP A 157 -10.66 -14.04 10.75
N GLU A 158 -10.02 -13.29 11.65
CA GLU A 158 -10.56 -12.05 12.20
C GLU A 158 -10.73 -10.97 11.12
N LEU A 159 -9.78 -10.86 10.17
CA LEU A 159 -9.86 -9.91 9.05
C LEU A 159 -11.07 -10.20 8.14
N PHE A 160 -11.30 -11.47 7.81
CA PHE A 160 -12.42 -11.88 6.96
C PHE A 160 -13.76 -11.75 7.69
N GLU A 161 -13.78 -11.98 9.00
CA GLU A 161 -14.96 -11.74 9.84
C GLU A 161 -15.36 -10.25 9.84
N LYS A 162 -14.40 -9.34 10.01
CA LYS A 162 -14.65 -7.88 9.99
C LYS A 162 -15.04 -7.38 8.60
N SER A 163 -14.25 -7.72 7.59
CA SER A 163 -14.42 -7.18 6.23
C SER A 163 -15.59 -7.78 5.48
N ARG A 164 -16.02 -9.01 5.84
CA ARG A 164 -17.01 -9.82 5.11
C ARG A 164 -16.63 -10.08 3.64
N VAL A 165 -15.37 -9.86 3.29
CA VAL A 165 -14.83 -10.15 1.96
C VAL A 165 -14.64 -11.65 1.86
N ARG A 166 -15.06 -12.25 0.75
CA ARG A 166 -14.83 -13.68 0.54
C ARG A 166 -13.38 -13.88 0.12
N PRO A 167 -12.67 -14.90 0.62
CA PRO A 167 -11.28 -15.15 0.24
C PRO A 167 -11.06 -15.24 -1.28
N LYS A 168 -12.05 -15.77 -2.02
CA LYS A 168 -12.02 -15.86 -3.49
C LYS A 168 -12.09 -14.52 -4.23
N ASP A 169 -12.49 -13.44 -3.55
CA ASP A 169 -12.54 -12.09 -4.12
C ASP A 169 -11.19 -11.36 -3.92
N ILE A 170 -10.24 -11.95 -3.19
CA ILE A 170 -8.88 -11.44 -3.05
C ILE A 170 -8.07 -11.80 -4.30
N GLY A 171 -7.73 -10.80 -5.10
CA GLY A 171 -6.95 -10.99 -6.33
C GLY A 171 -5.44 -11.13 -6.11
N ILE A 172 -4.91 -10.59 -5.01
CA ILE A 172 -3.48 -10.54 -4.72
C ILE A 172 -3.27 -10.76 -3.22
N LEU A 173 -2.38 -11.69 -2.89
CA LEU A 173 -1.81 -11.88 -1.56
C LEU A 173 -0.31 -11.57 -1.65
N VAL A 174 0.19 -10.76 -0.71
CA VAL A 174 1.60 -10.32 -0.64
C VAL A 174 2.25 -10.94 0.57
#